data_AF-A0A4R9BBE8-F1
#
_entry.id   AF-A0A4R9BBE8-F1
#
_cell.length_a   1.000
_cell.length_b   1.000
_cell.length_c   1.000
_cell.angle_alpha   90.00
_cell.angle_beta   90.00
_cell.angle_gamma   90.00
#
_symmetry.space_group_name_H-M   'P 1'
#
loop_
_entity.id
_entity.type
_entity.pdbx_description
1 polymer ?
#
loop_
_entity_poly.entity_id
_entity_poly.type
_entity_poly.pdbx_seq_one_letter_code
_entity_poly.pdbx_strand_id
1 'polypeptide(L)'
;MPSIPTTRVAVRGVWEGDTPDYGNVVDAETAGRLLTDLVRSALELLEYRRLAWEPDAIQLVSSDRAAYLRFRVADERTADVAVQLSQALAAHAADGLNLGRIMGANPPWRSVRILVLADEDGVATTRLDLDPEGECRVSWYGPFGSARFTEIAVGFALFLTHVVANVFDDDDGSETFEESFDWVV
;
A
#
# COMPACT_ATOMS: atom_id res chain seq x y z
N MET A 1 2.72 -5.10 27.32
CA MET A 1 3.71 -4.85 26.25
C MET A 1 2.95 -4.21 25.10
N PRO A 2 3.45 -3.12 24.49
CA PRO A 2 2.81 -2.61 23.28
C PRO A 2 2.85 -3.68 22.18
N SER A 3 1.75 -3.85 21.45
CA SER A 3 1.64 -4.77 20.32
C SER A 3 1.98 -4.04 19.01
N ILE A 4 2.45 -4.78 18.01
CA ILE A 4 2.55 -4.26 16.63
C ILE A 4 1.15 -3.77 16.20
N PRO A 5 1.01 -2.56 15.63
CA PRO A 5 -0.28 -2.02 15.22
C PRO A 5 -0.86 -2.85 14.09
N THR A 6 -2.17 -3.09 14.15
CA THR A 6 -2.91 -3.72 13.04
C THR A 6 -3.05 -2.74 11.88
N THR A 7 -3.41 -3.23 10.68
CA THR A 7 -3.72 -2.39 9.52
C THR A 7 -4.71 -1.28 9.87
N ARG A 8 -5.81 -1.66 10.55
CA ARG A 8 -6.87 -0.75 10.97
C ARG A 8 -6.37 0.34 11.92
N VAL A 9 -5.52 -0.02 12.89
CA VAL A 9 -4.90 0.94 13.81
C VAL A 9 -3.95 1.87 13.07
N ALA A 10 -3.15 1.36 12.13
CA ALA A 10 -2.22 2.18 11.35
C ALA A 10 -2.95 3.20 10.47
N VAL A 11 -3.98 2.77 9.72
CA VAL A 11 -4.78 3.64 8.85
C VAL A 11 -5.49 4.74 9.64
N ARG A 12 -6.11 4.36 10.77
CA ARG A 12 -6.77 5.31 11.69
C ARG A 12 -5.78 6.30 12.27
N GLY A 13 -4.62 5.84 12.73
CA GLY A 13 -3.56 6.70 13.25
C GLY A 13 -3.11 7.73 12.22
N VAL A 14 -2.79 7.29 10.99
CA VAL A 14 -2.42 8.21 9.89
C VAL A 14 -3.49 9.28 9.64
N TRP A 15 -4.77 8.88 9.64
CA TRP A 15 -5.91 9.79 9.46
C TRP A 15 -6.03 10.82 10.59
N GLU A 16 -5.87 10.39 11.84
CA GLU A 16 -5.93 11.25 13.03
C GLU A 16 -4.63 12.05 13.27
N GLY A 17 -3.60 11.79 12.46
CA GLY A 17 -2.32 12.47 12.50
C GLY A 17 -1.29 11.84 13.44
N ASP A 18 -1.50 10.61 13.89
CA ASP A 18 -0.61 9.86 14.76
C ASP A 18 0.22 8.84 13.98
N THR A 19 1.55 8.94 14.10
CA THR A 19 2.47 8.03 13.41
C THR A 19 2.35 6.62 13.98
N PRO A 20 2.03 5.58 13.18
CA PRO A 20 1.96 4.21 13.67
C PRO A 20 3.30 3.75 14.27
N ASP A 21 3.25 3.16 15.46
CA ASP A 21 4.45 2.67 16.16
C ASP A 21 4.82 1.25 15.73
N TYR A 22 5.84 1.15 14.89
CA TYR A 22 6.38 -0.12 14.40
C TYR A 22 7.59 -0.64 15.19
N GLY A 23 7.91 -0.07 16.36
CA GLY A 23 9.12 -0.37 17.13
C GLY A 23 9.28 -1.82 17.61
N ASN A 24 8.18 -2.60 17.61
CA ASN A 24 8.20 -4.02 17.96
C ASN A 24 8.53 -4.95 16.77
N VAL A 25 8.71 -4.42 15.56
CA VAL A 25 9.19 -5.20 14.41
C VAL A 25 10.71 -5.22 14.42
N VAL A 26 11.28 -6.41 14.60
CA VAL A 26 12.72 -6.61 14.86
C VAL A 26 13.42 -7.48 13.81
N ASP A 27 12.67 -8.04 12.87
CA ASP A 27 13.18 -8.94 11.84
C ASP A 27 12.45 -8.76 10.49
N ALA A 28 13.12 -9.20 9.43
CA ALA A 28 12.62 -9.10 8.05
C ALA A 28 11.38 -9.98 7.79
N GLU A 29 11.22 -11.08 8.53
CA GLU A 29 10.06 -11.97 8.38
C GLU A 29 8.78 -11.28 8.82
N THR A 30 8.82 -10.66 10.01
CA THR A 30 7.72 -9.90 10.60
C THR A 30 7.44 -8.63 9.80
N ALA A 31 8.49 -7.96 9.31
CA ALA A 31 8.34 -6.84 8.38
C ALA A 31 7.58 -7.23 7.11
N GLY A 32 7.97 -8.34 6.47
CA GLY A 32 7.31 -8.85 5.28
C GLY A 32 5.84 -9.19 5.52
N ARG A 33 5.50 -9.82 6.67
CA ARG A 33 4.11 -10.08 7.06
C ARG A 33 3.29 -8.80 7.17
N LEU A 34 3.80 -7.81 7.92
CA LEU A 34 3.10 -6.55 8.16
C LEU A 34 2.85 -5.79 6.85
N LEU A 35 3.87 -5.67 6.00
CA LEU A 35 3.71 -5.01 4.70
C LEU A 35 2.75 -5.78 3.79
N THR A 36 2.74 -7.11 3.86
CA THR A 36 1.78 -7.95 3.12
C THR A 36 0.35 -7.69 3.58
N ASP A 37 0.10 -7.52 4.87
CA ASP A 37 -1.24 -7.20 5.40
C ASP A 37 -1.73 -5.83 4.90
N LEU A 38 -0.85 -4.81 4.92
CA LEU A 38 -1.13 -3.48 4.37
C LEU A 38 -1.48 -3.52 2.88
N VAL A 39 -0.66 -4.20 2.08
CA VAL A 39 -0.89 -4.32 0.63
C VAL A 39 -2.17 -5.10 0.37
N ARG A 40 -2.42 -6.22 1.06
CA ARG A 40 -3.64 -7.01 0.88
C ARG A 40 -4.89 -6.20 1.15
N SER A 41 -4.93 -5.44 2.24
CA SER A 41 -6.05 -4.54 2.53
C SER A 41 -6.27 -3.51 1.43
N ALA A 42 -5.19 -2.96 0.86
CA ALA A 42 -5.30 -2.05 -0.26
C ALA A 42 -5.88 -2.74 -1.52
N LEU A 43 -5.44 -3.96 -1.82
CA LEU A 43 -5.97 -4.72 -2.95
C LEU A 43 -7.45 -5.06 -2.78
N GLU A 44 -7.85 -5.51 -1.58
CA GLU A 44 -9.24 -5.84 -1.26
C GLU A 44 -10.15 -4.62 -1.40
N LEU A 45 -9.69 -3.45 -0.93
CA LEU A 45 -10.41 -2.20 -1.08
C LEU A 45 -10.52 -1.77 -2.56
N LEU A 46 -9.42 -1.85 -3.31
CA LEU A 46 -9.42 -1.56 -4.76
C LEU A 46 -10.33 -2.53 -5.53
N GLU A 47 -10.37 -3.81 -5.17
CA GLU A 47 -11.23 -4.82 -5.80
C GLU A 47 -12.70 -4.60 -5.48
N TYR A 48 -13.04 -4.38 -4.20
CA TYR A 48 -14.38 -4.04 -3.75
C TYR A 48 -14.95 -2.84 -4.52
N ARG A 49 -14.09 -1.84 -4.77
CA ARG A 49 -14.42 -0.61 -5.49
C ARG A 49 -14.38 -0.74 -7.00
N ARG A 50 -14.05 -1.92 -7.53
CA ARG A 50 -13.90 -2.21 -8.96
C ARG A 50 -12.78 -1.39 -9.64
N LEU A 51 -11.82 -0.89 -8.87
CA LEU A 51 -10.65 -0.14 -9.34
C LEU A 51 -9.42 -1.03 -9.60
N ALA A 52 -9.45 -2.30 -9.18
CA ALA A 52 -8.36 -3.26 -9.33
C ALA A 52 -7.80 -3.36 -10.76
N TRP A 53 -8.61 -3.10 -11.79
CA TRP A 53 -8.20 -3.18 -13.19
C TRP A 53 -8.27 -1.84 -13.91
N GLU A 54 -8.29 -0.73 -13.17
CA GLU A 54 -8.34 0.62 -13.71
C GLU A 54 -7.01 1.33 -13.39
N PRO A 55 -5.94 1.10 -14.18
CA PRO A 55 -4.61 1.64 -13.86
C PRO A 55 -4.62 3.16 -13.76
N ASP A 56 -5.39 3.84 -14.61
CA ASP A 56 -5.54 5.29 -14.59
C ASP A 56 -6.23 5.76 -13.31
N ALA A 57 -7.23 5.02 -12.80
CA ALA A 57 -7.88 5.36 -11.54
C ALA A 57 -6.92 5.20 -10.35
N ILE A 58 -6.10 4.15 -10.31
CA ILE A 58 -5.09 3.97 -9.27
C ILE A 58 -4.06 5.11 -9.29
N GLN A 59 -3.63 5.55 -10.48
CA GLN A 59 -2.70 6.68 -10.63
C GLN A 59 -3.36 8.03 -10.27
N LEU A 60 -4.61 8.23 -10.66
CA LEU A 60 -5.38 9.44 -10.34
C LEU A 60 -5.64 9.55 -8.84
N VAL A 61 -5.83 8.42 -8.16
CA VAL A 61 -5.98 8.41 -6.71
C VAL A 61 -4.69 8.86 -6.04
N SER A 62 -3.48 8.54 -6.53
CA SER A 62 -2.31 8.74 -5.66
C SER A 62 -0.91 8.81 -6.29
N SER A 63 -0.78 9.25 -7.55
CA SER A 63 0.55 9.49 -8.16
C SER A 63 1.17 10.84 -7.79
N ASP A 64 0.42 11.71 -7.11
CA ASP A 64 0.88 13.02 -6.66
C ASP A 64 1.39 12.97 -5.21
N ARG A 65 2.68 13.26 -5.04
CA ARG A 65 3.33 13.38 -3.72
C ARG A 65 2.59 14.36 -2.81
N ALA A 66 2.09 15.47 -3.35
CA ALA A 66 1.38 16.49 -2.56
C ALA A 66 0.10 15.95 -1.92
N ALA A 67 -0.53 14.96 -2.56
CA ALA A 67 -1.74 14.31 -2.06
C ALA A 67 -1.49 13.52 -0.76
N TYR A 68 -0.26 13.03 -0.55
CA TYR A 68 0.14 12.36 0.70
C TYR A 68 0.65 13.33 1.75
N LEU A 69 1.35 14.38 1.34
CA LEU A 69 1.89 15.39 2.25
C LEU A 69 0.81 16.18 2.99
N ARG A 70 -0.47 16.05 2.60
CA ARG A 70 -1.61 16.59 3.35
C ARG A 70 -1.81 15.89 4.71
N PHE A 71 -1.36 14.65 4.87
CA PHE A 71 -1.46 13.92 6.13
C PHE A 71 -0.36 14.38 7.09
N ARG A 72 -0.72 14.71 8.34
CA ARG A 72 0.20 15.26 9.35
C ARG A 72 1.44 14.39 9.61
N VAL A 73 1.29 13.07 9.48
CA VAL A 73 2.37 12.09 9.72
C VAL A 73 3.32 11.93 8.54
N ALA A 74 2.96 12.47 7.36
CA ALA A 74 3.74 12.30 6.15
C ALA A 74 4.95 13.24 6.15
N ASP A 75 6.05 12.71 5.66
CA ASP A 75 7.21 13.48 5.22
C ASP A 75 7.48 13.18 3.74
N GLU A 76 8.51 13.84 3.22
CA GLU A 76 9.00 13.67 1.87
C GLU A 76 9.27 12.21 1.47
N ARG A 77 9.88 11.42 2.38
CA ARG A 77 10.34 10.06 2.09
C ARG A 77 9.19 9.06 2.12
N THR A 78 8.34 9.15 3.14
CA THR A 78 7.13 8.33 3.29
C THR A 78 6.12 8.60 2.18
N ALA A 79 5.96 9.85 1.75
CA ALA A 79 5.15 10.19 0.58
C ALA A 79 5.71 9.58 -0.71
N ASP A 80 7.04 9.62 -0.91
CA ASP A 80 7.68 9.01 -2.07
C ASP A 80 7.48 7.48 -2.09
N VAL A 81 7.56 6.81 -0.93
CA VAL A 81 7.23 5.38 -0.82
C VAL A 81 5.77 5.11 -1.21
N ALA A 82 4.82 5.94 -0.76
CA ALA A 82 3.41 5.79 -1.10
C ALA A 82 3.17 5.91 -2.63
N VAL A 83 3.82 6.90 -3.27
CA VAL A 83 3.82 7.05 -4.73
C VAL A 83 4.39 5.81 -5.42
N GLN A 84 5.54 5.29 -4.97
CA GLN A 84 6.15 4.10 -5.55
C GLN A 84 5.22 2.87 -5.47
N LEU A 85 4.56 2.67 -4.32
CA LEU A 85 3.57 1.59 -4.17
C LEU A 85 2.39 1.77 -5.13
N SER A 86 1.85 2.99 -5.24
CA SER A 86 0.78 3.32 -6.19
C SER A 86 1.16 2.97 -7.63
N GLN A 87 2.36 3.38 -8.07
CA GLN A 87 2.88 3.07 -9.39
C GLN A 87 3.05 1.57 -9.61
N ALA A 88 3.54 0.83 -8.60
CA ALA A 88 3.68 -0.62 -8.67
C ALA A 88 2.32 -1.31 -8.84
N LEU A 89 1.28 -0.86 -8.14
CA LEU A 89 -0.08 -1.41 -8.26
C LEU A 89 -0.74 -1.02 -9.59
N ALA A 90 -0.56 0.20 -10.07
CA ALA A 90 -1.06 0.62 -11.38
C ALA A 90 -0.41 -0.21 -12.52
N ALA A 91 0.89 -0.47 -12.44
CA ALA A 91 1.58 -1.34 -13.38
C ALA A 91 1.03 -2.79 -13.32
N HIS A 92 0.76 -3.31 -12.11
CA HIS A 92 0.12 -4.61 -11.92
C HIS A 92 -1.25 -4.70 -12.61
N ALA A 93 -2.08 -3.66 -12.49
CA ALA A 93 -3.37 -3.57 -13.18
C ALA A 93 -3.22 -3.59 -14.70
N ALA A 94 -2.30 -2.79 -15.23
CA ALA A 94 -2.03 -2.72 -16.66
C ALA A 94 -1.57 -4.08 -17.22
N ASP A 95 -0.66 -4.75 -16.52
CA ASP A 95 -0.14 -6.06 -16.96
C ASP A 95 -1.19 -7.16 -16.85
N GLY A 96 -1.99 -7.18 -15.78
CA GLY A 96 -3.07 -8.16 -15.65
C GLY A 96 -4.18 -7.95 -16.68
N LEU A 97 -4.49 -6.71 -17.07
CA LEU A 97 -5.37 -6.43 -18.21
C LEU A 97 -4.79 -6.97 -19.52
N ASN A 98 -3.50 -6.74 -19.77
CA ASN A 98 -2.82 -7.23 -20.97
C ASN A 98 -2.83 -8.76 -21.02
N LEU A 99 -2.53 -9.42 -19.90
CA LEU A 99 -2.58 -10.87 -19.78
C LEU A 99 -4.01 -11.40 -19.94
N GLY A 100 -4.99 -10.72 -19.36
CA GLY A 100 -6.40 -11.09 -19.48
C GLY A 100 -6.93 -11.02 -20.92
N ARG A 101 -6.47 -10.05 -21.72
CA ARG A 101 -6.75 -9.99 -23.16
C ARG A 101 -6.19 -11.20 -23.91
N ILE A 102 -5.05 -11.74 -23.48
CA ILE A 102 -4.41 -12.92 -24.10
C ILE A 102 -5.10 -14.21 -23.65
N MET A 103 -5.41 -14.34 -22.36
CA MET A 103 -5.93 -15.57 -21.75
C MET A 103 -7.48 -15.67 -21.79
N GLY A 104 -8.18 -14.59 -22.12
CA GLY A 104 -9.65 -14.52 -22.14
C GLY A 104 -10.29 -14.22 -20.78
N ALA A 105 -9.50 -14.10 -19.71
CA ALA A 105 -9.93 -13.68 -18.38
C ALA A 105 -8.76 -13.03 -17.62
N ASN A 106 -9.04 -11.99 -16.84
CA ASN A 106 -8.01 -11.34 -16.01
C ASN A 106 -7.49 -12.30 -14.93
N PRO A 107 -6.18 -12.30 -14.62
CA PRO A 107 -5.63 -13.08 -13.52
C PRO A 107 -6.19 -12.60 -12.16
N PRO A 108 -6.09 -13.37 -11.07
CA PRO A 108 -6.53 -12.91 -9.75
C PRO A 108 -5.76 -11.65 -9.31
N TRP A 109 -6.46 -10.59 -8.89
CA TRP A 109 -5.83 -9.33 -8.45
C TRP A 109 -4.87 -9.53 -7.27
N ARG A 110 -5.26 -10.41 -6.35
CA ARG A 110 -4.49 -10.88 -5.19
C ARG A 110 -3.14 -11.54 -5.51
N SER A 111 -2.76 -11.71 -6.77
CA SER A 111 -1.47 -12.29 -7.18
C SER A 111 -0.28 -11.32 -7.12
N VAL A 112 -0.49 -10.07 -6.70
CA VAL A 112 0.58 -9.06 -6.68
C VAL A 112 1.73 -9.48 -5.78
N ARG A 113 2.96 -9.28 -6.26
CA ARG A 113 4.16 -9.44 -5.45
C ARG A 113 4.96 -8.16 -5.46
N ILE A 114 5.24 -7.66 -4.28
CA ILE A 114 6.04 -6.44 -4.10
C ILE A 114 7.37 -6.84 -3.49
N LEU A 115 8.46 -6.43 -4.12
CA LEU A 115 9.80 -6.49 -3.58
C LEU A 115 10.15 -5.12 -3.01
N VAL A 116 10.54 -5.12 -1.75
CA VAL A 116 11.11 -3.95 -1.08
C VAL A 116 12.62 -4.14 -1.03
N LEU A 117 13.33 -3.29 -1.79
CA LEU A 117 14.78 -3.18 -1.76
C LEU A 117 15.14 -2.03 -0.83
N ALA A 118 15.84 -2.34 0.25
CA ALA A 118 16.29 -1.36 1.22
C ALA A 118 17.80 -1.55 1.45
N ASP A 119 18.62 -0.63 0.93
CA ASP A 119 20.07 -0.60 1.12
C ASP A 119 20.49 0.58 2.01
N GLU A 120 21.72 1.07 1.98
CA GLU A 120 22.10 2.28 2.73
C GLU A 120 21.66 3.57 2.00
N ASP A 121 21.66 3.56 0.67
CA ASP A 121 21.53 4.71 -0.22
C ASP A 121 20.08 5.10 -0.56
N GLY A 122 19.14 4.16 -0.54
CA GLY A 122 17.72 4.42 -0.85
C GLY A 122 16.74 3.30 -0.50
N VAL A 123 15.46 3.58 -0.73
CA VAL A 123 14.39 2.57 -0.72
C VAL A 123 13.81 2.53 -2.12
N ALA A 124 13.74 1.33 -2.69
CA ALA A 124 13.05 1.08 -3.93
C ALA A 124 11.97 0.02 -3.72
N THR A 125 10.73 0.37 -4.04
CA THR A 125 9.59 -0.55 -4.06
C THR A 125 9.33 -0.96 -5.50
N THR A 126 9.58 -2.22 -5.83
CA THR A 126 9.43 -2.77 -7.17
C THR A 126 8.44 -3.92 -7.18
N ARG A 127 7.62 -4.00 -8.22
CA ARG A 127 6.76 -5.16 -8.48
C ARG A 127 7.60 -6.34 -9.00
N LEU A 128 7.37 -7.54 -8.49
CA LEU A 128 7.85 -8.77 -9.11
C LEU A 128 6.86 -9.26 -10.17
N ASP A 129 7.33 -10.04 -11.14
CA ASP A 129 6.49 -10.58 -12.20
C ASP A 129 5.20 -11.23 -11.67
N LEU A 130 4.13 -11.08 -12.46
CA LEU A 130 2.83 -11.64 -12.17
C LEU A 130 2.97 -13.17 -12.00
N ASP A 131 2.75 -13.67 -10.78
CA ASP A 131 2.61 -15.09 -10.51
C ASP A 131 1.11 -15.38 -10.38
N PRO A 132 0.40 -15.77 -11.46
CA PRO A 132 -1.05 -15.94 -11.44
C PRO A 132 -1.53 -17.02 -10.47
N GLU A 133 -0.63 -17.90 -10.01
CA GLU A 133 -0.91 -18.95 -9.02
C GLU A 133 -0.44 -18.56 -7.61
N GLY A 134 0.29 -17.45 -7.48
CA GLY A 134 0.86 -16.96 -6.24
C GLY A 134 -0.11 -16.15 -5.39
N GLU A 135 0.07 -16.21 -4.08
CA GLU A 135 -0.59 -15.29 -3.14
C GLU A 135 0.13 -13.94 -3.05
N CYS A 136 -0.63 -12.93 -2.63
CA CYS A 136 -0.13 -11.59 -2.35
C CYS A 136 1.01 -11.67 -1.34
N ARG A 137 2.16 -11.09 -1.69
CA ARG A 137 3.33 -11.11 -0.79
C ARG A 137 4.21 -9.90 -1.00
N VAL A 138 4.58 -9.27 0.12
CA VAL A 138 5.68 -8.31 0.18
C VAL A 138 6.92 -9.03 0.68
N SER A 139 7.99 -9.02 -0.11
CA SER A 139 9.28 -9.61 0.25
C SER A 139 10.28 -8.52 0.59
N TRP A 140 10.95 -8.64 1.73
CA TRP A 140 12.05 -7.77 2.13
C TRP A 140 13.37 -8.33 1.61
N TYR A 141 14.17 -7.50 0.93
CA TYR A 141 15.51 -7.87 0.49
C TYR A 141 16.52 -6.79 0.88
N GLY A 142 17.54 -7.21 1.62
CA GLY A 142 18.54 -6.33 2.23
C GLY A 142 18.60 -6.49 3.76
N PRO A 143 19.56 -5.84 4.43
CA PRO A 143 19.64 -5.84 5.89
C PRO A 143 18.39 -5.21 6.51
N PHE A 144 17.90 -5.80 7.59
CA PHE A 144 16.76 -5.24 8.32
C PHE A 144 17.21 -4.03 9.15
N GLY A 145 16.49 -2.90 9.02
CA GLY A 145 16.70 -1.70 9.82
C GLY A 145 15.36 -1.10 10.26
N SER A 146 15.14 -0.99 11.57
CA SER A 146 13.86 -0.56 12.15
C SER A 146 13.39 0.82 11.67
N ALA A 147 14.31 1.80 11.56
CA ALA A 147 13.97 3.13 11.04
C ALA A 147 13.48 3.09 9.59
N ARG A 148 14.18 2.32 8.73
CA ARG A 148 13.84 2.17 7.31
C ARG A 148 12.55 1.39 7.10
N PHE A 149 12.36 0.34 7.89
CA PHE A 149 11.10 -0.40 7.94
C PHE A 149 9.94 0.52 8.33
N THR A 150 10.12 1.37 9.36
CA THR A 150 9.10 2.32 9.81
C THR A 150 8.73 3.29 8.70
N GLU A 151 9.72 3.88 8.01
CA GLU A 151 9.50 4.75 6.84
C GLU A 151 8.64 4.04 5.77
N ILE A 152 9.00 2.79 5.42
CA ILE A 152 8.28 2.03 4.39
C ILE A 152 6.85 1.71 4.83
N ALA A 153 6.69 1.24 6.06
CA ALA A 153 5.40 0.86 6.60
C ALA A 153 4.46 2.08 6.74
N VAL A 154 4.98 3.24 7.14
CA VAL A 154 4.23 4.51 7.14
C VAL A 154 3.84 4.92 5.71
N GLY A 155 4.74 4.80 4.73
CA GLY A 155 4.40 5.05 3.32
C GLY A 155 3.29 4.14 2.78
N PHE A 156 3.31 2.85 3.14
CA PHE A 156 2.26 1.90 2.77
C PHE A 156 0.92 2.23 3.46
N ALA A 157 0.98 2.61 4.74
CA ALA A 157 -0.19 3.06 5.48
C ALA A 157 -0.76 4.36 4.89
N LEU A 158 0.09 5.31 4.49
CA LEU A 158 -0.31 6.54 3.80
C LEU A 158 -1.04 6.24 2.48
N PHE A 159 -0.50 5.32 1.67
CA PHE A 159 -1.18 4.86 0.46
C PHE A 159 -2.58 4.33 0.78
N LEU A 160 -2.68 3.39 1.72
CA LEU A 160 -3.96 2.80 2.10
C LEU A 160 -4.93 3.84 2.66
N THR A 161 -4.49 4.72 3.57
CA THR A 161 -5.32 5.81 4.10
C THR A 161 -5.80 6.75 2.99
N HIS A 162 -4.96 7.02 1.99
CA HIS A 162 -5.34 7.83 0.85
C HIS A 162 -6.38 7.13 -0.04
N VAL A 163 -6.26 5.82 -0.26
CA VAL A 163 -7.29 5.02 -0.97
C VAL A 163 -8.60 5.03 -0.17
N VAL A 164 -8.55 4.90 1.16
CA VAL A 164 -9.74 4.98 2.02
C VAL A 164 -10.40 6.36 1.92
N ALA A 165 -9.62 7.43 1.81
CA ALA A 165 -10.11 8.81 1.84
C ALA A 165 -10.66 9.36 0.50
N ASN A 166 -10.12 8.96 -0.66
CA ASN A 166 -10.46 9.60 -1.95
C ASN A 166 -11.27 8.70 -2.90
N VAL A 167 -11.64 7.50 -2.48
CA VAL A 167 -12.41 6.58 -3.35
C VAL A 167 -13.92 6.86 -3.31
N PHE A 168 -14.31 7.92 -2.61
CA PHE A 168 -15.62 8.53 -2.78
C PHE A 168 -15.50 10.06 -2.75
N ASP A 169 -16.17 10.64 -3.72
CA ASP A 169 -16.14 12.02 -4.19
C ASP A 169 -16.79 12.98 -3.18
N ASP A 170 -16.11 13.29 -2.08
CA ASP A 170 -16.46 14.42 -1.21
C ASP A 170 -15.20 15.23 -0.90
N ASP A 171 -15.30 16.55 -1.08
CA ASP A 171 -14.17 17.51 -1.10
C ASP A 171 -13.23 17.44 0.13
N ASP A 172 -13.70 16.86 1.26
CA ASP A 172 -12.92 16.68 2.50
C ASP A 172 -12.74 15.20 2.95
N GLY A 173 -13.33 14.22 2.26
CA GLY A 173 -13.13 12.77 2.49
C GLY A 173 -13.60 12.19 3.83
N SER A 174 -14.28 12.98 4.68
CA SER A 174 -14.55 12.58 6.08
C SER A 174 -15.74 11.62 6.24
N GLU A 175 -16.83 11.79 5.50
CA GLU A 175 -17.98 10.86 5.55
C GLU A 175 -17.62 9.52 4.89
N THR A 176 -16.77 9.59 3.87
CA THR A 176 -16.37 8.50 3.00
C THR A 176 -15.25 7.64 3.57
N PHE A 177 -14.44 8.23 4.45
CA PHE A 177 -13.44 7.51 5.22
C PHE A 177 -14.08 6.44 6.11
N GLU A 178 -15.09 6.77 6.90
CA GLU A 178 -15.70 5.80 7.84
C GLU A 178 -16.35 4.63 7.10
N GLU A 179 -17.07 4.88 6.00
CA GLU A 179 -17.67 3.81 5.19
C GLU A 179 -16.61 2.90 4.56
N SER A 180 -15.52 3.46 4.04
CA SER A 180 -14.45 2.68 3.42
C SER A 180 -13.56 2.00 4.45
N PHE A 181 -13.42 2.57 5.64
CA PHE A 181 -12.59 2.05 6.71
C PHE A 181 -13.11 0.71 7.23
N ASP A 182 -14.42 0.44 7.16
CA ASP A 182 -15.01 -0.86 7.54
C ASP A 182 -14.49 -2.04 6.69
N TRP A 183 -13.88 -1.76 5.54
CA TRP A 183 -13.26 -2.75 4.68
C TRP A 183 -11.75 -2.93 4.91
N VAL A 184 -11.17 -2.19 5.86
CA VAL A 184 -9.76 -2.38 6.26
C VAL A 184 -9.68 -3.52 7.29
N VAL A 185 -8.95 -4.58 6.90
CA VAL A 185 -8.82 -5.84 7.66
C VAL A 185 -7.47 -5.92 8.40
#